data_AF-A0A8S1M229-F1
#
_entry.id   AF-A0A8S1M229-F1
#
_cell.length_a   1.000
_cell.length_b   1.000
_cell.length_c   1.000
_cell.angle_alpha   90.00
_cell.angle_beta   90.00
_cell.angle_gamma   90.00
#
_symmetry.space_group_name_H-M   'P 1'
#
loop_
_entity.id
_entity.type
_entity.pdbx_description
1 polymer ?
#
loop_
_entity_poly.entity_id
_entity_poly.type
_entity_poly.pdbx_seq_one_letter_code
_entity_poly.pdbx_strand_id
1 'polypeptide(L)'
;MNIIQVIFLHKVLLYQNQQKIRITYFKESIMKSNLQLDQQSQTLKLQLFKQIILILREEEDDEHEKQEDEPIHKAIIIVISLCLGLLIIGIIVCLCKCLYQRIKQKRIAQVRQFNEIQFQQQNIYLETQCLYNRELEDCPICLMPIPSFLLISTSCNHKFHKVCLALWLQVDKICPTCRMPISQ
;
A
#
# COMPACT_ATOMS: atom_id res chain seq x y z
N MET A 1 63.26 34.42 -35.54
CA MET A 1 62.22 33.99 -36.50
C MET A 1 62.06 35.06 -37.57
N ASN A 2 62.13 34.69 -38.85
CA ASN A 2 62.06 35.66 -39.97
C ASN A 2 60.62 36.11 -40.23
N ILE A 3 60.42 37.42 -40.49
CA ILE A 3 59.10 38.06 -40.72
C ILE A 3 58.27 37.35 -41.81
N ILE A 4 58.93 36.82 -42.84
CA ILE A 4 58.30 36.07 -43.94
C ILE A 4 57.61 34.79 -43.44
N GLN A 5 58.22 34.07 -42.49
CA GLN A 5 57.61 32.85 -41.90
C GLN A 5 56.36 33.19 -41.09
N VAL A 6 56.35 34.33 -40.39
CA VAL A 6 55.19 34.79 -39.59
C VAL A 6 54.01 35.15 -40.50
N ILE A 7 54.25 35.87 -41.60
CA ILE A 7 53.19 36.24 -42.57
C ILE A 7 52.62 35.01 -43.27
N PHE A 8 53.48 34.05 -43.64
CA PHE A 8 53.05 32.78 -44.24
C PHE A 8 52.18 31.97 -43.29
N LEU A 9 52.61 31.79 -42.03
CA LEU A 9 51.82 31.13 -40.99
C LEU A 9 50.47 31.84 -40.76
N HIS A 10 50.45 33.17 -40.72
CA HIS A 10 49.20 33.93 -40.56
C HIS A 10 48.24 33.72 -41.74
N LYS A 11 48.72 33.71 -42.98
CA LYS A 11 47.88 33.42 -44.16
C LYS A 11 47.36 31.98 -44.18
N VAL A 12 48.20 31.01 -43.79
CA VAL A 12 47.79 29.60 -43.68
C VAL A 12 46.70 29.44 -42.61
N LEU A 13 46.87 30.08 -41.44
CA LEU A 13 45.88 30.07 -40.37
C LEU A 13 44.57 30.73 -40.79
N LEU A 14 44.62 31.88 -41.48
CA LEU A 14 43.43 32.54 -42.03
C LEU A 14 42.70 31.66 -43.05
N TYR A 15 43.44 31.01 -43.96
CA TYR A 15 42.87 30.10 -44.95
C TYR A 15 42.23 28.87 -44.30
N GLN A 16 42.91 28.25 -43.33
CA GLN A 16 42.36 27.14 -42.56
C GLN A 16 41.11 27.54 -41.76
N ASN A 17 41.09 28.75 -41.18
CA ASN A 17 39.94 29.26 -40.45
C ASN A 17 38.74 29.52 -41.38
N GLN A 18 38.97 30.10 -42.56
CA GLN A 18 37.93 30.29 -43.58
C GLN A 18 37.34 28.96 -44.09
N GLN A 19 38.19 27.95 -44.33
CA GLN A 19 37.74 26.61 -44.71
C GLN A 19 36.90 25.96 -43.61
N LYS A 20 37.33 26.08 -42.34
CA LYS A 20 36.59 25.56 -41.18
C LYS A 20 35.21 26.22 -41.06
N ILE A 21 35.13 27.54 -41.21
CA ILE A 21 33.87 28.30 -41.18
C ILE A 21 32.94 27.82 -42.31
N ARG A 22 33.44 27.65 -43.55
CA ARG A 22 32.66 27.16 -44.68
C ARG A 22 32.10 25.76 -44.45
N ILE A 23 32.89 24.85 -43.89
CA ILE A 23 32.45 23.49 -43.55
C ILE A 23 31.36 23.51 -42.47
N THR A 24 31.51 24.36 -41.45
CA THR A 24 30.48 24.51 -40.39
C THR A 24 29.16 25.01 -40.97
N TYR A 25 29.17 26.06 -41.80
CA TYR A 25 27.96 26.56 -42.44
C TYR A 25 27.30 25.52 -43.35
N PHE A 26 28.09 24.77 -44.13
CA PHE A 26 27.57 23.70 -44.98
C PHE A 26 26.94 22.58 -44.15
N LYS A 27 27.58 22.18 -43.06
CA LYS A 27 27.07 21.16 -42.13
C LYS A 27 25.77 21.61 -41.46
N GLU A 28 25.67 22.87 -41.04
CA GLU A 28 24.43 23.45 -40.51
C GLU A 28 23.32 23.49 -41.57
N SER A 29 23.65 23.85 -42.81
CA SER A 29 22.69 23.87 -43.92
C SER A 29 22.13 22.47 -44.20
N ILE A 30 22.98 21.45 -44.24
CA ILE A 30 22.56 20.04 -44.40
C ILE A 30 21.70 19.60 -43.22
N MET A 31 22.13 19.90 -41.98
CA MET A 31 21.37 19.53 -40.78
C MET A 31 19.98 20.15 -40.77
N LYS A 32 19.83 21.42 -41.18
CA LYS A 32 18.53 22.08 -41.33
C LYS A 32 17.67 21.40 -42.39
N SER A 33 18.24 21.06 -43.56
CA SER A 33 17.50 20.36 -44.60
C SER A 33 17.06 18.95 -44.17
N ASN A 34 17.92 18.20 -43.48
CA ASN A 34 17.59 16.87 -42.96
C ASN A 34 16.50 16.94 -41.87
N LEU A 35 16.56 17.95 -40.99
CA LEU A 35 15.55 18.17 -39.97
C LEU A 35 14.18 18.49 -40.59
N GLN A 36 14.13 19.28 -41.67
CA GLN A 36 12.90 19.57 -42.39
C GLN A 36 12.33 18.32 -43.07
N LEU A 37 13.20 17.48 -43.68
CA LEU A 37 12.79 16.22 -44.28
C LEU A 37 12.24 15.24 -43.22
N ASP A 38 12.84 15.17 -42.04
CA ASP A 38 12.35 14.35 -40.93
C ASP A 38 11.01 14.83 -40.38
N GLN A 39 10.83 16.15 -40.23
CA GLN A 39 9.56 16.74 -39.82
C GLN A 39 8.45 16.48 -40.86
N GLN A 40 8.78 16.57 -42.15
CA GLN A 40 7.83 16.26 -43.23
C GLN A 40 7.48 14.77 -43.27
N SER A 41 8.46 13.88 -43.05
CA SER A 41 8.23 12.43 -42.93
C SER A 41 7.35 12.08 -41.72
N GLN A 42 7.58 12.69 -40.56
CA GLN A 42 6.78 12.48 -39.35
C GLN A 42 5.34 12.99 -39.51
N THR A 43 5.15 14.15 -40.13
CA THR A 43 3.80 14.69 -40.38
C THR A 43 3.02 13.83 -41.36
N LEU A 44 3.66 13.31 -42.41
CA LEU A 44 3.04 12.37 -43.35
C LEU A 44 2.63 11.06 -42.66
N LYS A 45 3.49 10.51 -41.78
CA LYS A 45 3.17 9.32 -40.98
C LYS A 45 1.97 9.56 -40.05
N LEU A 46 1.88 10.73 -39.42
CA LEU A 46 0.76 11.09 -38.56
C LEU A 46 -0.54 11.27 -39.36
N GLN A 47 -0.47 11.84 -40.56
CA GLN A 47 -1.62 11.94 -41.46
C GLN A 47 -2.09 10.58 -41.94
N LEU A 48 -1.15 9.69 -42.32
CA LEU A 48 -1.45 8.32 -42.73
C LEU A 48 -2.08 7.54 -41.56
N PHE A 49 -1.53 7.67 -40.35
CA PHE A 49 -2.10 7.03 -39.16
C PHE A 49 -3.51 7.53 -38.85
N LYS A 50 -3.77 8.84 -39.01
CA LYS A 50 -5.13 9.39 -38.88
C LYS A 50 -6.08 8.84 -39.95
N GLN A 51 -5.64 8.73 -41.20
CA GLN A 51 -6.44 8.12 -42.27
C GLN A 51 -6.72 6.64 -42.01
N ILE A 52 -5.71 5.88 -41.56
CA ILE A 52 -5.89 4.47 -41.19
C ILE A 52 -6.90 4.34 -40.05
N ILE A 53 -6.82 5.20 -39.02
CA ILE A 53 -7.81 5.21 -37.93
C ILE A 53 -9.22 5.54 -38.46
N LEU A 54 -9.35 6.47 -39.41
CA LEU A 54 -10.65 6.81 -39.99
C LEU A 54 -11.22 5.65 -40.82
N ILE A 55 -10.40 4.99 -41.63
CA ILE A 55 -10.81 3.81 -42.43
C ILE A 55 -11.18 2.66 -41.50
N LEU A 56 -10.39 2.38 -40.47
CA LEU A 56 -10.71 1.34 -39.48
C LEU A 56 -11.99 1.68 -38.70
N ARG A 57 -12.27 2.96 -38.48
CA ARG A 57 -13.53 3.41 -37.86
C ARG A 57 -14.72 3.21 -38.81
N GLU A 58 -14.56 3.53 -40.09
CA GLU A 58 -15.60 3.28 -41.11
C GLU A 58 -15.86 1.78 -41.29
N GLU A 59 -14.81 0.94 -41.24
CA GLU A 59 -14.95 -0.53 -41.26
C GLU A 59 -15.62 -1.08 -39.99
N GLU A 60 -15.35 -0.51 -38.80
CA GLU A 60 -16.08 -0.83 -37.56
C GLU A 60 -17.55 -0.37 -37.63
N ASP A 61 -17.85 0.75 -38.28
CA ASP A 61 -19.21 1.26 -38.46
C ASP A 61 -20.00 0.43 -39.51
N ASP A 62 -19.35 -0.08 -40.56
CA ASP A 62 -19.97 -0.90 -41.62
C ASP A 62 -20.17 -2.38 -41.23
N GLU A 63 -19.29 -2.98 -40.41
CA GLU A 63 -19.58 -4.30 -39.81
C GLU A 63 -20.69 -4.24 -38.74
N HIS A 64 -21.01 -3.03 -38.25
CA HIS A 64 -22.13 -2.80 -37.34
C HIS A 64 -23.47 -2.50 -38.04
N GLU A 65 -23.56 -2.49 -39.37
CA GLU A 65 -24.84 -2.33 -40.10
C GLU A 65 -25.46 -3.66 -40.61
N LYS A 66 -25.05 -4.81 -40.04
CA LYS A 66 -25.80 -6.08 -40.16
C LYS A 66 -25.88 -6.86 -38.85
N GLN A 67 -26.37 -6.23 -37.79
CA GLN A 67 -27.05 -6.96 -36.70
C GLN A 67 -28.06 -6.02 -36.03
N GLU A 68 -29.31 -6.08 -36.48
CA GLU A 68 -30.47 -5.52 -35.77
C GLU A 68 -30.67 -6.24 -34.42
N ASP A 69 -29.81 -6.01 -33.43
CA ASP A 69 -29.94 -6.44 -32.02
C ASP A 69 -29.28 -5.39 -31.06
N GLU A 70 -29.39 -4.11 -31.40
CA GLU A 70 -28.61 -3.02 -30.81
C GLU A 70 -28.87 -2.67 -29.32
N PRO A 71 -30.04 -2.94 -28.68
CA PRO A 71 -30.22 -2.68 -27.25
C PRO A 71 -29.84 -3.86 -26.34
N ILE A 72 -29.88 -5.09 -26.85
CA ILE A 72 -29.74 -6.31 -26.03
C ILE A 72 -28.28 -6.55 -25.64
N HIS A 73 -27.34 -6.43 -26.58
CA HIS A 73 -25.92 -6.67 -26.31
C HIS A 73 -25.31 -5.63 -25.35
N LYS A 74 -25.67 -4.34 -25.49
CA LYS A 74 -25.26 -3.26 -24.56
C LYS A 74 -25.79 -3.53 -23.15
N ALA A 75 -27.05 -3.96 -23.04
CA ALA A 75 -27.65 -4.33 -21.75
C ALA A 75 -26.92 -5.54 -21.12
N ILE A 76 -26.57 -6.56 -21.90
CA ILE A 76 -25.83 -7.74 -21.43
C ILE A 76 -24.44 -7.34 -20.90
N ILE A 77 -23.70 -6.47 -21.61
CA ILE A 77 -22.38 -6.00 -21.18
C ILE A 77 -22.49 -5.24 -19.85
N ILE A 78 -23.46 -4.34 -19.71
CA ILE A 78 -23.69 -3.60 -18.46
C ILE A 78 -23.99 -4.56 -17.30
N VAL A 79 -24.86 -5.56 -17.52
CA VAL A 79 -25.19 -6.56 -16.49
C VAL A 79 -23.96 -7.35 -16.08
N ILE A 80 -23.14 -7.81 -17.04
CA ILE A 80 -21.90 -8.54 -16.76
C ILE A 80 -20.92 -7.65 -15.97
N SER A 81 -20.72 -6.40 -16.39
CA SER A 81 -19.85 -5.45 -15.68
C SER A 81 -20.31 -5.19 -14.25
N LEU A 82 -21.62 -5.05 -14.01
CA LEU A 82 -22.18 -4.88 -12.66
C LEU A 82 -21.98 -6.15 -11.82
N CYS A 83 -22.24 -7.33 -12.37
CA CYS A 83 -22.02 -8.60 -11.70
C CYS A 83 -20.55 -8.79 -11.29
N LEU A 84 -19.61 -8.54 -12.19
CA LEU A 84 -18.18 -8.62 -11.90
C LEU A 84 -17.76 -7.59 -10.85
N GLY A 85 -18.27 -6.36 -10.94
CA GLY A 85 -18.01 -5.31 -9.95
C GLY A 85 -18.47 -5.71 -8.55
N LEU A 86 -19.68 -6.26 -8.41
CA LEU A 86 -20.21 -6.73 -7.12
C LEU A 86 -19.41 -7.92 -6.57
N LEU A 87 -18.97 -8.85 -7.42
CA LEU A 87 -18.12 -9.96 -7.02
C LEU A 87 -16.77 -9.47 -6.49
N ILE A 88 -16.12 -8.53 -7.19
CA ILE A 88 -14.84 -7.93 -6.77
C ILE A 88 -15.02 -7.20 -5.44
N ILE A 89 -16.06 -6.40 -5.28
CA ILE A 89 -16.35 -5.70 -4.02
C ILE A 89 -16.58 -6.71 -2.88
N GLY A 90 -17.35 -7.78 -3.13
CA GLY A 90 -17.58 -8.84 -2.16
C GLY A 90 -16.29 -9.53 -1.73
N ILE A 91 -15.39 -9.83 -2.67
CA ILE A 91 -14.07 -10.40 -2.41
C ILE A 91 -13.22 -9.42 -1.58
N ILE A 92 -13.18 -8.14 -1.95
CA ILE A 92 -12.42 -7.11 -1.22
C ILE A 92 -12.93 -7.01 0.22
N VAL A 93 -14.24 -6.91 0.44
CA VAL A 93 -14.83 -6.85 1.79
C VAL A 93 -14.49 -8.11 2.59
N CYS A 94 -14.58 -9.28 1.96
CA CYS A 94 -14.22 -10.55 2.59
C CYS A 94 -12.73 -10.58 2.98
N LEU A 95 -11.83 -10.15 2.10
CA LEU A 95 -10.40 -10.06 2.36
C LEU A 95 -10.10 -9.05 3.45
N CYS A 96 -10.66 -7.84 3.39
CA CYS A 96 -10.52 -6.82 4.44
C CYS A 96 -10.98 -7.36 5.79
N LYS A 97 -12.14 -8.02 5.85
CA LYS A 97 -12.65 -8.64 7.08
C LYS A 97 -11.75 -9.75 7.58
N CYS A 98 -11.28 -10.64 6.70
CA CYS A 98 -10.39 -11.74 7.05
C CYS A 98 -9.02 -11.23 7.56
N LEU A 99 -8.44 -10.23 6.89
CA LEU A 99 -7.18 -9.61 7.30
C LEU A 99 -7.34 -8.89 8.63
N TYR A 100 -8.41 -8.11 8.80
CA TYR A 100 -8.74 -7.45 10.06
C TYR A 100 -8.87 -8.47 11.19
N GLN A 101 -9.61 -9.56 10.96
CA GLN A 101 -9.77 -10.65 11.92
C GLN A 101 -8.43 -11.32 12.23
N ARG A 102 -7.59 -11.63 11.23
CA ARG A 102 -6.27 -12.23 11.43
C ARG A 102 -5.34 -11.33 12.24
N ILE A 103 -5.33 -10.02 11.98
CA ILE A 103 -4.54 -9.05 12.74
C ILE A 103 -5.05 -9.00 14.19
N LYS A 104 -6.36 -8.93 14.39
CA LYS A 104 -6.98 -8.95 15.72
C LYS A 104 -6.61 -10.23 16.49
N GLN A 105 -6.72 -11.39 15.85
CA GLN A 105 -6.37 -12.69 16.44
C GLN A 105 -4.89 -12.75 16.82
N LYS A 106 -3.97 -12.33 15.94
CA LYS A 106 -2.53 -12.28 16.23
C LYS A 106 -2.21 -11.36 17.42
N ARG A 107 -2.82 -10.17 17.46
CA ARG A 107 -2.64 -9.23 18.58
C ARG A 107 -3.12 -9.82 19.91
N ILE A 108 -4.30 -10.44 19.93
CA ILE A 108 -4.84 -11.10 21.13
C ILE A 108 -3.92 -12.25 21.56
N ALA A 109 -3.44 -13.07 20.64
CA ALA A 109 -2.53 -14.17 20.95
C ALA A 109 -1.19 -13.66 21.54
N GLN A 110 -0.62 -12.61 20.97
CA GLN A 110 0.60 -11.97 21.49
C GLN A 110 0.39 -11.41 22.90
N VAL A 111 -0.73 -10.73 23.15
CA VAL A 111 -1.06 -10.21 24.48
C VAL A 111 -1.25 -11.37 25.47
N ARG A 112 -1.93 -12.46 25.08
CA ARG A 112 -2.07 -13.65 25.94
C ARG A 112 -0.72 -14.27 26.30
N GLN A 113 0.15 -14.48 25.32
CA GLN A 113 1.49 -15.02 25.56
C GLN A 113 2.32 -14.13 26.49
N PHE A 114 2.28 -12.81 26.28
CA PHE A 114 2.96 -11.87 27.17
C PHE A 114 2.37 -11.91 28.58
N ASN A 115 1.04 -11.93 28.70
CA ASN A 115 0.34 -12.00 29.98
C ASN A 115 0.65 -13.31 30.73
N GLU A 116 0.78 -14.44 30.04
CA GLU A 116 1.21 -15.72 30.64
C GLU A 116 2.60 -15.61 31.26
N ILE A 117 3.57 -15.03 30.54
CA ILE A 117 4.93 -14.78 31.05
C ILE A 117 4.89 -13.82 32.25
N GLN A 118 4.10 -12.73 32.16
CA GLN A 118 3.95 -11.78 33.27
C GLN A 118 3.33 -12.44 34.50
N PHE A 119 2.34 -13.31 34.31
CA PHE A 119 1.69 -14.02 35.40
C PHE A 119 2.67 -14.98 36.10
N GLN A 120 3.49 -15.70 35.33
CA GLN A 120 4.54 -16.57 35.88
C GLN A 120 5.58 -15.79 36.69
N GLN A 121 6.04 -14.66 36.19
CA GLN A 121 6.98 -13.79 36.93
C GLN A 121 6.35 -13.22 38.20
N GLN A 122 5.05 -12.89 38.13
CA GLN A 122 4.35 -12.28 39.24
C GLN A 122 3.93 -13.28 40.32
N ASN A 123 3.77 -14.56 40.00
CA ASN A 123 3.52 -15.60 41.00
C ASN A 123 4.61 -15.62 42.08
N ILE A 124 5.88 -15.44 41.72
CA ILE A 124 6.97 -15.38 42.71
C ILE A 124 6.78 -14.19 43.68
N TYR A 125 6.39 -13.03 43.17
CA TYR A 125 6.13 -11.84 44.00
C TYR A 125 4.90 -12.03 44.89
N LEU A 126 3.79 -12.53 44.33
CA LEU A 126 2.56 -12.79 45.06
C LEU A 126 2.75 -13.87 46.12
N GLU A 127 3.45 -14.96 45.81
CA GLU A 127 3.74 -16.03 46.77
C GLU A 127 4.40 -15.46 48.01
N THR A 128 5.48 -14.67 47.88
CA THR A 128 6.15 -14.07 49.04
C THR A 128 5.24 -13.21 49.91
N GLN A 129 4.24 -12.55 49.31
CA GLN A 129 3.30 -11.68 50.00
C GLN A 129 2.11 -12.43 50.61
N CYS A 130 1.78 -13.62 50.12
CA CYS A 130 0.63 -14.41 50.55
C CYS A 130 0.97 -15.47 51.61
N LEU A 131 2.24 -15.62 51.99
CA LEU A 131 2.72 -16.66 52.93
C LEU A 131 2.14 -16.58 54.35
N TYR A 132 1.52 -15.46 54.75
CA TYR A 132 1.21 -15.22 56.17
C TYR A 132 -0.26 -15.48 56.56
N ASN A 133 -1.22 -15.51 55.63
CA ASN A 133 -2.65 -15.60 55.98
C ASN A 133 -3.42 -16.54 55.03
N ARG A 134 -3.65 -17.79 55.46
CA ARG A 134 -4.51 -18.78 54.74
C ARG A 134 -6.01 -18.61 55.00
N GLU A 135 -6.40 -17.67 55.85
CA GLU A 135 -7.81 -17.40 56.19
C GLU A 135 -8.48 -16.40 55.22
N LEU A 136 -7.75 -15.93 54.21
CA LEU A 136 -8.25 -15.00 53.21
C LEU A 136 -8.90 -15.75 52.05
N GLU A 137 -9.83 -15.09 51.35
CA GLU A 137 -10.38 -15.62 50.12
C GLU A 137 -9.30 -15.76 49.04
N ASP A 138 -9.34 -16.86 48.28
CA ASP A 138 -8.42 -17.11 47.19
C ASP A 138 -8.82 -16.37 45.92
N CYS A 139 -7.82 -15.88 45.20
CA CYS A 139 -8.00 -15.27 43.89
C CYS A 139 -8.37 -16.35 42.87
N PRO A 140 -9.51 -16.26 42.18
CA PRO A 140 -9.94 -17.28 41.23
C PRO A 140 -9.10 -17.32 39.94
N ILE A 141 -8.17 -16.38 39.75
CA ILE A 141 -7.26 -16.35 38.58
C ILE A 141 -5.95 -17.10 38.88
N CYS A 142 -5.32 -16.85 40.03
CA CYS A 142 -4.03 -17.47 40.40
C CYS A 142 -4.12 -18.56 41.47
N LEU A 143 -5.29 -18.72 42.09
CA LEU A 143 -5.57 -19.68 43.17
C LEU A 143 -4.70 -19.47 44.42
N MET A 144 -4.33 -18.22 44.71
CA MET A 144 -3.58 -17.83 45.91
C MET A 144 -4.40 -16.90 46.82
N PRO A 145 -4.12 -16.87 48.14
CA PRO A 145 -4.82 -15.98 49.08
C PRO A 145 -4.71 -14.50 48.67
N ILE A 146 -5.77 -13.72 48.89
CA ILE A 146 -5.77 -12.29 48.56
C ILE A 146 -5.55 -11.44 49.83
N PRO A 147 -4.35 -10.88 50.06
CA PRO A 147 -4.18 -9.94 51.15
C PRO A 147 -4.93 -8.63 50.88
N SER A 148 -5.44 -8.01 51.94
CA SER A 148 -6.32 -6.83 51.87
C SER A 148 -5.73 -5.65 51.08
N PHE A 149 -4.41 -5.51 51.06
CA PHE A 149 -3.71 -4.45 50.32
C PHE A 149 -3.57 -4.70 48.81
N LEU A 150 -3.74 -5.94 48.35
CA LEU A 150 -3.77 -6.31 46.91
C LEU A 150 -5.18 -6.58 46.40
N LEU A 151 -6.16 -6.59 47.29
CA LEU A 151 -7.56 -6.85 46.99
C LEU A 151 -8.14 -5.74 46.11
N ILE A 152 -8.77 -6.15 45.01
CA ILE A 152 -9.68 -5.29 44.26
C ILE A 152 -11.03 -6.01 44.11
N SER A 153 -12.12 -5.28 44.35
CA SER A 153 -13.48 -5.76 44.08
C SER A 153 -14.01 -5.11 42.81
N THR A 154 -14.66 -5.92 41.98
CA THR A 154 -15.33 -5.47 40.76
C THR A 154 -16.74 -4.95 41.06
N SER A 155 -17.39 -4.28 40.11
CA SER A 155 -18.79 -3.81 40.26
C SER A 155 -19.79 -4.94 40.53
N CYS A 156 -19.45 -6.17 40.13
CA CYS A 156 -20.21 -7.38 40.43
C CYS A 156 -19.78 -8.07 41.74
N ASN A 157 -19.01 -7.37 42.59
CA ASN A 157 -18.53 -7.78 43.91
C ASN A 157 -17.61 -9.01 43.96
N HIS A 158 -17.04 -9.43 42.82
CA HIS A 158 -15.99 -10.46 42.79
C HIS A 158 -14.63 -9.84 43.07
N LYS A 159 -13.82 -10.56 43.84
CA LYS A 159 -12.54 -10.13 44.39
C LYS A 159 -11.37 -10.83 43.72
N PHE A 160 -10.29 -10.08 43.47
CA PHE A 160 -9.09 -10.55 42.77
C PHE A 160 -7.86 -9.81 43.30
N HIS A 161 -6.65 -10.30 42.99
CA HIS A 161 -5.47 -9.44 43.05
C HIS A 161 -5.56 -8.36 41.98
N LYS A 162 -5.22 -7.12 42.34
CA LYS A 162 -5.23 -5.96 41.44
C LYS A 162 -4.55 -6.24 40.10
N VAL A 163 -3.42 -6.95 40.12
CA VAL A 163 -2.66 -7.22 38.90
C VAL A 163 -3.22 -8.39 38.10
N CYS A 164 -3.69 -9.45 38.75
CA CYS A 164 -4.39 -10.54 38.05
C CYS A 164 -5.61 -10.03 37.27
N LEU A 165 -6.41 -9.15 37.90
CA LEU A 165 -7.53 -8.51 37.22
C LEU A 165 -7.06 -7.58 36.10
N ALA A 166 -6.00 -6.79 36.33
CA ALA A 166 -5.48 -5.87 35.30
C ALA A 166 -5.00 -6.62 34.04
N LEU A 167 -4.25 -7.72 34.19
CA LEU A 167 -3.78 -8.55 33.08
C LEU A 167 -4.95 -9.19 32.32
N TRP A 168 -5.93 -9.74 33.05
CA TRP A 168 -7.15 -10.29 32.45
C TRP A 168 -7.87 -9.26 31.57
N LEU A 169 -8.04 -8.04 32.08
CA LEU A 169 -8.72 -6.96 31.37
C LEU A 169 -7.94 -6.41 30.16
N GLN A 170 -6.69 -6.81 29.93
CA GLN A 170 -5.99 -6.52 28.67
C GLN A 170 -6.49 -7.41 27.52
N VAL A 171 -7.01 -8.60 27.84
CA VAL A 171 -7.55 -9.56 26.87
C VAL A 171 -9.05 -9.38 26.72
N ASP A 172 -9.80 -9.48 27.81
CA ASP A 172 -11.26 -9.43 27.81
C ASP A 172 -11.82 -8.53 28.92
N LYS A 173 -12.74 -7.62 28.58
CA LYS A 173 -13.36 -6.65 29.52
C LYS A 173 -14.56 -7.22 30.30
N ILE A 174 -14.45 -8.48 30.71
CA ILE A 174 -15.51 -9.21 31.44
C ILE A 174 -14.97 -9.73 32.77
N CYS A 175 -15.84 -9.89 33.76
CA CYS A 175 -15.50 -10.52 35.03
C CYS A 175 -15.14 -12.01 34.80
N PRO A 176 -13.98 -12.48 35.29
CA PRO A 176 -13.61 -13.90 35.20
C PRO A 176 -14.61 -14.85 35.87
N THR A 177 -15.29 -14.40 36.94
CA THR A 177 -16.17 -15.24 37.74
C THR A 177 -17.60 -15.30 37.20
N CYS A 178 -18.22 -14.15 36.91
CA CYS A 178 -19.63 -14.11 36.47
C CYS A 178 -19.84 -13.71 35.01
N ARG A 179 -18.76 -13.43 34.27
CA ARG A 179 -18.79 -13.04 32.84
C ARG A 179 -19.55 -11.75 32.51
N MET A 180 -19.96 -10.99 33.53
CA MET A 180 -20.56 -9.66 33.35
C MET A 180 -19.51 -8.66 32.84
N PRO A 181 -19.88 -7.72 31.95
CA PRO A 181 -18.96 -6.67 31.51
C PRO A 181 -18.54 -5.80 32.69
N ILE A 182 -17.24 -5.52 32.80
CA ILE A 182 -16.72 -4.61 33.82
C ILE A 182 -16.74 -3.21 33.24
N SER A 183 -17.80 -2.45 33.55
CA SER A 183 -17.80 -1.00 33.36
C SER A 183 -16.93 -0.37 34.44
N GLN A 184 -15.91 0.39 34.02
CA GLN A 184 -15.10 1.22 34.91
C GLN A 184 -15.94 2.34 35.52
#